data_AF-A0A9Q3VY35-F1
#
_entry.id   AF-A0A9Q3VY35-F1
#
_cell.length_a   1.000
_cell.length_b   1.000
_cell.length_c   1.000
_cell.angle_alpha   90.00
_cell.angle_beta   90.00
_cell.angle_gamma   90.00
#
_symmetry.space_group_name_H-M   'P 1'
#
loop_
_entity.id
_entity.type
_entity.pdbx_description
1 polymer ?
#
loop_
_entity_poly.entity_id
_entity_poly.type
_entity_poly.pdbx_seq_one_letter_code
_entity_poly.pdbx_strand_id
1 'polypeptide(L)' 'MRSTVVRWPGVGPGLLGAVPVRDSKTPTAGLLFFSAASWSRFVDGVKGEGGGRTFG' A
#
# COMPACT_ATOMS: atom_id res chain seq x y z
N MET A 1 2.96 6.84 14.50
CA MET A 1 3.26 6.69 13.06
C MET A 1 2.59 7.83 12.30
N ARG A 2 3.39 8.72 11.70
CA ARG A 2 2.88 9.86 10.93
C ARG A 2 2.71 9.37 9.49
N SER A 3 1.52 8.91 9.13
CA SER A 3 1.21 8.48 7.76
C SER A 3 1.19 9.71 6.86
N THR A 4 2.29 9.97 6.17
CA THR A 4 2.33 10.99 5.13
C THR A 4 1.46 10.48 3.97
N VAL A 5 0.41 11.23 3.64
CA VAL A 5 -0.33 10.97 2.41
C VAL A 5 0.60 11.38 1.27
N VAL A 6 1.19 10.40 0.59
CA VAL A 6 1.79 10.65 -0.73
C VAL A 6 0.64 11.00 -1.66
N ARG A 7 0.51 12.30 -1.95
CA ARG A 7 -0.38 12.80 -2.97
C ARG A 7 0.18 12.36 -4.32
N TRP A 8 -0.36 11.28 -4.87
CA TRP A 8 0.01 10.82 -6.20
C TRP A 8 -0.57 11.76 -7.26
N PRO A 9 0.25 12.32 -8.18
CA PRO A 9 -0.25 13.11 -9.29
C PRO A 9 -0.98 12.16 -10.27
N GLY A 10 -2.31 12.10 -10.16
CA GLY A 10 -3.14 11.26 -11.02
C GLY A 10 -4.33 10.59 -10.33
N VAL A 11 -4.38 10.60 -8.99
CA VAL A 11 -5.58 10.17 -8.26
C VAL A 11 -6.59 11.32 -8.24
N GLY A 12 -7.76 11.09 -8.83
CA GLY A 12 -8.88 12.03 -8.74
C GLY A 12 -9.29 12.26 -7.28
N PRO A 13 -9.84 13.43 -6.92
CA PRO A 13 -10.09 13.84 -5.53
C PRO A 13 -11.06 12.94 -4.72
N GLY A 14 -11.63 11.89 -5.31
CA GLY A 14 -12.61 11.00 -4.69
C GLY A 14 -12.06 9.75 -3.98
N LEU A 15 -10.75 9.51 -3.98
CA LEU A 15 -10.15 8.29 -3.39
C LEU A 15 -9.44 8.55 -2.05
N LEU A 16 -10.01 9.43 -1.23
CA LEU A 16 -9.55 9.64 0.14
C LEU A 16 -9.75 8.35 0.93
N GLY A 17 -8.67 7.73 1.40
CA GLY A 17 -8.71 6.46 2.13
C GLY A 17 -8.46 5.20 1.30
N ALA A 18 -8.08 5.35 0.02
CA ALA A 18 -7.60 4.25 -0.80
C ALA A 18 -6.12 4.39 -1.16
N VAL A 19 -5.42 3.27 -1.24
CA VAL A 19 -4.01 3.16 -1.64
C VAL A 19 -3.96 2.61 -3.06
N PRO A 20 -3.56 3.41 -4.06
CA PRO A 20 -3.32 2.93 -5.41
C PRO A 20 -2.05 2.09 -5.48
N VAL A 21 -2.10 0.95 -6.17
CA VAL A 21 -0.99 0.05 -6.47
C VAL A 21 -0.97 -0.21 -7.97
N ARG A 22 0.19 0.04 -8.59
CA ARG A 22 0.42 -0.29 -9.99
C ARG A 22 0.90 -1.73 -10.08
N ASP A 23 0.24 -2.55 -10.88
CA ASP A 23 0.76 -3.87 -11.23
C ASP A 23 1.94 -3.74 -12.21
N SER A 24 3.08 -4.36 -11.87
CA SER A 24 4.29 -4.26 -12.71
C SER A 24 4.21 -5.13 -13.97
N LYS A 25 3.36 -6.16 -13.98
CA LYS A 25 3.18 -7.07 -15.11
C LYS A 25 2.25 -6.50 -16.19
N THR A 26 1.38 -5.57 -15.81
CA THR A 26 0.45 -4.87 -16.69
C THR A 26 0.51 -3.36 -16.44
N PRO A 27 1.66 -2.72 -16.71
CA PRO A 27 1.94 -1.34 -16.29
C PRO A 27 1.08 -0.28 -17.00
N THR A 28 0.40 -0.65 -18.07
CA THR A 28 -0.57 0.17 -18.83
C THR A 28 -2.02 -0.06 -18.39
N ALA A 29 -2.29 -1.08 -17.58
CA ALA A 29 -3.59 -1.29 -16.98
C ALA A 29 -3.85 -0.27 -15.86
N GLY A 30 -5.13 -0.10 -15.50
CA GLY A 30 -5.56 0.81 -14.43
C GLY A 30 -4.94 0.46 -13.07
N LEU A 31 -4.91 1.45 -12.17
CA LEU A 31 -4.43 1.26 -10.79
C LEU A 31 -5.37 0.33 -10.01
N LEU A 32 -4.77 -0.58 -9.23
CA LEU A 32 -5.49 -1.35 -8.22
C LEU A 32 -5.65 -0.50 -6.96
N PHE A 33 -6.83 -0.47 -6.36
CA PHE A 33 -7.08 0.32 -5.15
C PHE A 33 -7.34 -0.58 -3.96
N PHE A 34 -6.60 -0.37 -2.88
CA PHE A 34 -6.80 -1.03 -1.60
C PHE A 34 -7.33 -0.05 -0.56
N SER A 35 -8.13 -0.50 0.40
CA SER A 35 -8.46 0.37 1.53
C SER A 35 -7.18 0.71 2.32
N ALA A 36 -7.10 1.94 2.85
CA ALA A 36 -5.97 2.34 3.69
C ALA A 36 -5.81 1.45 4.92
N ALA A 37 -6.91 0.99 5.51
CA ALA A 37 -6.89 0.08 6.66
C ALA A 37 -6.27 -1.28 6.33
N SER A 38 -6.66 -1.89 5.20
CA SER A 38 -6.10 -3.16 4.74
C SER A 38 -4.62 -3.03 4.38
N TRP A 39 -4.24 -1.94 3.71
CA TRP A 39 -2.85 -1.67 3.36
C TRP A 39 -1.96 -1.50 4.60
N SER A 40 -2.42 -0.76 5.62
CA SER A 40 -1.69 -0.63 6.89
C SER A 40 -1.45 -1.98 7.55
N ARG A 41 -2.48 -2.85 7.60
CA ARG A 41 -2.34 -4.21 8.18
C ARG A 41 -1.37 -5.08 7.39
N PHE A 42 -1.39 -4.99 6.06
CA PHE A 42 -0.42 -5.67 5.21
C PHE A 42 1.02 -5.22 5.51
N VAL A 43 1.26 -3.90 5.55
CA VAL A 43 2.59 -3.35 5.84
C VAL A 43 3.07 -3.72 7.24
N ASP A 44 2.18 -3.68 8.25
CA ASP A 44 2.51 -4.12 9.61
C ASP A 44 2.87 -5.61 9.64
N GLY A 45 2.16 -6.46 8.91
CA GLY A 45 2.48 -7.88 8.77
C GLY A 45 3.85 -8.12 8.13
N VAL A 46 4.14 -7.45 7.01
CA VAL A 46 5.44 -7.55 6.32
C VAL A 46 6.60 -7.10 7.22
N LYS A 47 6.41 -6.01 7.98
CA LYS A 47 7.43 -5.51 8.92
C LYS A 47 7.58 -6.40 10.15
N GLY A 48 6.47 -6.95 10.66
CA GLY A 48 6.46 -7.88 11.79
C GLY A 48 7.14 -9.21 11.49
N GLU A 49 7.01 -9.71 10.26
CA GLU A 49 7.70 -10.93 9.83
C GLU A 49 9.21 -10.70 9.59
N GLY A 50 9.64 -9.46 9.38
CA GLY A 50 11.04 -9.07 9.17
C GLY A 50 11.93 -9.07 10.43
N GLY A 51 11.36 -9.30 11.62
CA GLY A 51 12.11 -9.34 12.89
C GLY A 51 12.10 -10.69 13.63
N GLY A 52 11.40 -11.69 13.09
CA GLY A 52 11.08 -12.93 13.80
C GLY A 52 11.56 -14.22 13.12
N ARG A 53 12.60 -14.15 12.28
CA ARG A 53 13.32 -15.35 11.81
C ARG A 53 14.64 -15.47 12.55
N THR A 54 14.61 -15.61 13.87
CA THR A 54 15.67 -16.31 14.58
C THR A 54 15.60 -17.76 14.12
N PHE A 55 16.45 -18.12 13.15
CA PHE A 55 16.68 -19.50 12.78
C PHE A 55 17.17 -20.25 14.03
N GLY A 56 16.35 -21.20 14.48
CA GLY A 56 16.80 -22.35 15.26
C GLY A 56 16.86 -23.54 14.32
#